data_AF-A0AAV5T5E3-F1
#
_entry.id   AF-A0AAV5T5E3-F1
#
_cell.length_a   1.000
_cell.length_b   1.000
_cell.length_c   1.000
_cell.angle_alpha   90.00
_cell.angle_beta   90.00
_cell.angle_gamma   90.00
#
_symmetry.space_group_name_H-M   'P 1'
#
loop_
_entity.id
_entity.type
_entity.pdbx_description
1 polymer ?
#
loop_
_entity_poly.entity_id
_entity_poly.type
_entity_poly.pdbx_seq_one_letter_code
_entity_poly.pdbx_strand_id
1 'polypeptide(L)'
;DIWSTACTIFEMATGKYLFKLEEGTDDGTVYTLADDHLARIIELQGPIPSAVFKKGACWKDFFDEKGDLLKIKNLTPFPMMEYLEEKYKWNPNDAEQITSFLAPMLEFDKDDRATAARCLQHDWLQPAPAVAAEGSRRDRE
;
A
#
# COMPACT_ATOMS: atom_id res chain seq x y z
N ASP A 1 13.61 2.66 -2.30
CA ASP A 1 13.54 3.32 -0.98
C ASP A 1 12.11 3.63 -0.58
N ILE A 2 11.46 4.67 -1.13
CA ILE A 2 10.11 5.09 -0.69
C ILE A 2 9.09 3.94 -0.64
N TRP A 3 9.01 3.12 -1.71
CA TRP A 3 8.15 1.95 -1.74
C TRP A 3 8.45 0.97 -0.59
N SER A 4 9.74 0.66 -0.40
CA SER A 4 10.19 -0.23 0.68
C SER A 4 9.86 0.35 2.06
N THR A 5 10.00 1.66 2.24
CA THR A 5 9.60 2.36 3.47
C THR A 5 8.11 2.22 3.72
N ALA A 6 7.25 2.31 2.70
CA ALA A 6 5.82 2.09 2.85
C ALA A 6 5.52 0.66 3.34
N CYS A 7 6.19 -0.34 2.76
CA CYS A 7 6.07 -1.73 3.22
C CYS A 7 6.49 -1.87 4.69
N THR A 8 7.58 -1.23 5.11
CA THR A 8 8.05 -1.26 6.51
C THR A 8 7.09 -0.56 7.47
N ILE A 9 6.53 0.58 7.08
CA ILE A 9 5.56 1.31 7.92
C ILE A 9 4.29 0.47 8.11
N PHE A 10 3.79 -0.13 7.04
CA PHE A 10 2.68 -1.07 7.12
C PHE A 10 2.99 -2.25 8.05
N GLU A 11 4.19 -2.83 7.95
CA GLU A 11 4.61 -3.93 8.79
C GLU A 11 4.71 -3.53 10.26
N MET A 12 5.24 -2.35 10.57
CA MET A 12 5.28 -1.84 11.94
C MET A 12 3.88 -1.60 12.52
N ALA A 13 2.95 -1.12 11.70
CA ALA A 13 1.59 -0.85 12.12
C ALA A 13 0.76 -2.13 12.38
N THR A 14 0.99 -3.18 11.60
CA THR A 14 0.13 -4.38 11.59
C THR A 14 0.80 -5.66 12.11
N GLY A 15 2.12 -5.66 12.23
CA GLY A 15 2.94 -6.84 12.53
C GLY A 15 2.97 -7.89 11.40
N LYS A 16 2.60 -7.51 10.17
CA LYS A 16 2.54 -8.39 9.00
C LYS A 16 3.15 -7.73 7.77
N TYR A 17 3.76 -8.54 6.91
CA TYR A 17 4.20 -8.05 5.60
C TYR A 17 3.02 -7.54 4.78
N LEU A 18 3.22 -6.40 4.13
CA LEU A 18 2.25 -5.83 3.18
C LEU A 18 1.99 -6.80 2.02
N PHE A 19 3.07 -7.38 1.47
CA PHE A 19 3.01 -8.41 0.44
C PHE A 19 3.58 -9.70 0.99
N LYS A 20 2.69 -10.64 1.34
CA LYS A 20 3.08 -12.01 1.66
C LYS A 20 2.97 -12.83 0.39
N LEU A 21 4.11 -13.31 -0.10
CA LEU A 21 4.19 -14.01 -1.38
C LEU A 21 4.09 -15.52 -1.18
N GLU A 22 3.39 -16.18 -2.09
CA GLU A 22 3.26 -17.64 -2.14
C GLU A 22 3.51 -18.15 -3.57
N GLU A 23 3.92 -19.40 -3.70
CA GLU A 23 3.91 -20.11 -4.99
C GLU A 23 2.68 -21.01 -5.03
N GLY A 24 2.12 -21.24 -6.21
CA GLY A 24 0.92 -22.04 -6.31
C GLY A 24 0.45 -22.24 -7.74
N THR A 25 -0.82 -22.56 -7.87
CA THR A 25 -1.48 -22.82 -9.15
C THR A 25 -2.78 -22.04 -9.20
N ASP A 26 -3.04 -21.35 -10.31
CA ASP A 26 -4.33 -20.71 -10.61
C ASP A 26 -4.84 -21.22 -11.96
N ASP A 27 -6.10 -21.67 -12.03
CA ASP A 27 -6.69 -22.29 -13.21
C ASP A 27 -5.79 -23.33 -13.91
N GLY A 28 -5.17 -24.21 -13.11
CA GLY A 28 -4.25 -25.25 -13.60
C GLY A 28 -2.87 -24.74 -14.05
N THR A 29 -2.60 -23.44 -13.97
CA THR A 29 -1.32 -22.81 -14.33
C THR A 29 -0.47 -22.52 -13.10
N VAL A 30 0.74 -23.06 -13.04
CA VAL A 30 1.69 -22.82 -11.95
C VAL A 30 2.27 -21.41 -12.06
N TYR A 31 2.33 -20.68 -10.95
CA TYR A 31 2.88 -19.33 -10.87
C TYR A 31 4.03 -19.26 -9.86
N THR A 32 4.95 -18.32 -10.09
CA THR A 32 6.14 -18.07 -9.25
C THR A 32 5.88 -16.96 -8.24
N LEU A 33 6.79 -16.77 -7.29
CA LEU A 33 6.75 -15.63 -6.35
C LEU A 33 6.69 -14.27 -7.06
N ALA A 34 7.31 -14.12 -8.24
CA ALA A 34 7.26 -12.88 -9.00
C ALA A 34 5.88 -12.63 -9.61
N ASP A 35 5.21 -13.70 -10.07
CA ASP A 35 3.84 -13.63 -10.58
C ASP A 35 2.87 -13.23 -9.45
N ASP A 36 2.96 -13.90 -8.29
CA ASP A 36 2.12 -13.58 -7.12
C ASP A 36 2.40 -12.17 -6.61
N HIS A 37 3.65 -11.70 -6.61
CA HIS A 37 3.96 -10.34 -6.18
C HIS A 37 3.24 -9.28 -7.03
N LEU A 38 3.20 -9.45 -8.36
CA LEU A 38 2.44 -8.56 -9.23
C LEU A 38 0.94 -8.66 -8.97
N ALA A 39 0.42 -9.87 -8.71
CA ALA A 39 -0.99 -10.06 -8.35
C ALA A 39 -1.34 -9.33 -7.06
N ARG A 40 -0.56 -9.47 -5.98
CA ARG A 40 -0.81 -8.78 -4.70
C ARG A 40 -0.73 -7.27 -4.83
N ILE A 41 0.18 -6.77 -5.65
CA ILE A 41 0.27 -5.34 -5.97
C ILE A 41 -1.02 -4.86 -6.66
N ILE A 42 -1.53 -5.63 -7.64
CA ILE A 42 -2.75 -5.28 -8.36
C ILE A 42 -3.99 -5.38 -7.46
N GLU A 43 -4.08 -6.40 -6.62
CA GLU A 43 -5.20 -6.55 -5.67
C GLU A 43 -5.28 -5.39 -4.68
N LEU A 44 -4.13 -4.86 -4.25
CA LEU A 44 -4.05 -3.77 -3.29
C LEU A 44 -4.31 -2.39 -3.92
N GLN A 45 -3.68 -2.11 -5.06
CA GLN A 45 -3.59 -0.75 -5.62
C GLN A 45 -4.35 -0.58 -6.95
N GLY A 46 -4.85 -1.66 -7.53
CA GLY A 46 -5.48 -1.68 -8.84
C GLY A 46 -4.52 -2.01 -9.99
N PRO A 47 -5.02 -1.99 -11.24
CA PRO A 47 -4.25 -2.41 -12.40
C PRO A 47 -3.03 -1.51 -12.65
N ILE A 48 -1.90 -2.13 -12.97
CA ILE A 48 -0.66 -1.41 -13.28
C ILE A 48 -0.79 -0.78 -14.68
N PRO A 49 -0.57 0.54 -14.84
CA PRO A 49 -0.65 1.19 -16.14
C PRO A 49 0.34 0.60 -17.15
N SER A 50 -0.07 0.47 -18.40
CA SER A 50 0.78 -0.06 -19.48
C SER A 50 2.03 0.77 -19.73
N ALA A 51 1.96 2.08 -19.51
CA ALA A 51 3.11 2.97 -19.55
C ALA A 51 4.18 2.61 -18.50
N VAL A 52 3.80 1.96 -17.40
CA VAL A 52 4.73 1.53 -16.35
C VAL A 52 5.28 0.14 -16.68
N PHE A 53 4.42 -0.87 -16.86
CA PHE A 53 4.91 -2.25 -17.01
C PHE A 53 5.67 -2.46 -18.33
N LYS A 54 5.27 -1.79 -19.42
CA LYS A 54 5.96 -1.93 -20.73
C LYS A 54 7.40 -1.37 -20.73
N LYS A 55 7.78 -0.56 -19.72
CA LYS A 55 9.18 -0.12 -19.52
C LYS A 55 10.10 -1.27 -19.09
N GLY A 56 9.55 -2.37 -18.53
CA GLY A 56 10.34 -3.51 -18.07
C GLY A 56 10.76 -4.46 -19.19
N ALA A 57 12.01 -4.92 -19.20
CA ALA A 57 12.52 -5.78 -20.29
C ALA A 57 11.76 -7.11 -20.45
N CYS A 58 11.26 -7.67 -19.34
CA CYS A 58 10.59 -8.98 -19.28
C CYS A 58 9.07 -8.87 -19.10
N TRP A 59 8.45 -7.71 -19.41
CA TRP A 59 7.02 -7.50 -19.12
C TRP A 59 6.10 -8.54 -19.79
N LYS A 60 6.50 -9.05 -20.95
CA LYS A 60 5.77 -10.07 -21.73
C LYS A 60 5.74 -11.45 -21.07
N ASP A 61 6.56 -11.69 -20.04
CA ASP A 61 6.53 -12.93 -19.27
C ASP A 61 5.42 -12.91 -18.20
N PHE A 62 4.90 -11.72 -17.89
CA PHE A 62 3.94 -11.50 -16.80
C PHE A 62 2.60 -10.95 -17.28
N PHE A 63 2.58 -10.07 -18.28
CA PHE A 63 1.38 -9.37 -18.75
C PHE A 63 1.08 -9.67 -20.22
N ASP A 64 -0.20 -9.66 -20.58
CA ASP A 64 -0.64 -9.56 -21.96
C ASP A 64 -0.68 -8.10 -22.46
N GLU A 65 -1.05 -7.90 -23.73
CA GLU A 65 -1.14 -6.56 -24.33
C GLU A 65 -2.25 -5.68 -23.72
N LYS A 66 -3.24 -6.28 -23.04
CA LYS A 66 -4.35 -5.58 -22.37
C LYS A 66 -3.98 -5.16 -20.95
N GLY A 67 -2.92 -5.75 -20.38
CA GLY A 67 -2.47 -5.50 -19.01
C GLY A 67 -2.94 -6.55 -18.01
N ASP A 68 -3.49 -7.67 -18.47
CA ASP A 68 -3.90 -8.79 -17.62
C ASP A 68 -2.69 -9.70 -17.34
N LEU A 69 -2.61 -10.23 -16.11
CA LEU A 69 -1.56 -11.20 -15.76
C LEU A 69 -1.74 -12.50 -16.54
N LEU A 70 -0.64 -13.08 -17.03
CA LEU A 70 -0.68 -14.28 -17.85
C LEU A 70 -1.06 -15.54 -17.07
N LYS A 71 -0.55 -15.69 -15.84
CA LYS A 71 -0.67 -16.92 -15.05
C LYS A 71 -1.70 -16.87 -13.92
N ILE A 72 -2.01 -15.68 -13.41
CA ILE A 72 -2.99 -15.48 -12.33
C ILE A 72 -4.17 -14.71 -12.92
N LYS A 73 -5.30 -15.39 -13.09
CA LYS A 73 -6.53 -14.84 -13.68
C LYS A 73 -7.53 -14.43 -12.62
N ASN A 74 -7.56 -15.14 -11.49
CA ASN A 74 -8.51 -14.90 -10.42
C ASN A 74 -7.91 -13.96 -9.36
N LEU A 75 -7.92 -12.66 -9.66
CA LEU A 75 -7.53 -11.63 -8.70
C LEU A 75 -8.71 -11.32 -7.77
N THR A 76 -8.42 -11.16 -6.47
CA THR A 76 -9.40 -10.69 -5.47
C THR A 76 -8.98 -9.31 -4.99
N PRO A 77 -9.48 -8.22 -5.61
CA PRO A 77 -9.17 -6.86 -5.16
C PRO A 77 -9.51 -6.71 -3.68
N PHE A 78 -8.55 -6.21 -2.92
CA PHE A 78 -8.76 -5.92 -1.51
C PHE A 78 -7.94 -4.68 -1.12
N PRO A 79 -8.53 -3.49 -1.32
CA PRO A 79 -7.87 -2.22 -1.05
C PRO A 79 -7.37 -2.12 0.38
N MET A 80 -6.29 -1.35 0.59
CA MET A 80 -5.63 -1.23 1.90
C MET A 80 -6.59 -0.82 3.03
N MET A 81 -7.51 0.08 2.77
CA MET A 81 -8.49 0.56 3.76
C MET A 81 -9.41 -0.59 4.21
N GLU A 82 -10.03 -1.30 3.27
CA GLU A 82 -10.88 -2.48 3.55
C GLU A 82 -10.07 -3.57 4.26
N TYR A 83 -8.83 -3.80 3.84
CA TYR A 83 -7.94 -4.77 4.50
C TYR A 83 -7.70 -4.43 5.98
N LEU A 84 -7.42 -3.17 6.30
CA LEU A 84 -7.17 -2.71 7.67
C LEU A 84 -8.43 -2.77 8.53
N GLU A 85 -9.57 -2.34 8.00
CA GLU A 85 -10.85 -2.35 8.71
C GLU A 85 -11.36 -3.77 8.94
N GLU A 86 -11.39 -4.60 7.91
CA GLU A 86 -11.98 -5.93 8.01
C GLU A 86 -11.08 -6.92 8.74
N LYS A 87 -9.77 -6.94 8.41
CA LYS A 87 -8.86 -7.96 8.95
C LYS A 87 -8.27 -7.57 10.29
N TYR A 88 -7.95 -6.29 10.49
CA TYR A 88 -7.32 -5.80 11.71
C TYR A 88 -8.26 -5.03 12.62
N LYS A 89 -9.52 -4.82 12.21
CA LYS A 89 -10.54 -4.12 12.99
C LYS A 89 -10.11 -2.71 13.38
N TRP A 90 -9.34 -2.07 12.51
CA TRP A 90 -8.99 -0.66 12.67
C TRP A 90 -10.25 0.19 12.59
N ASN A 91 -10.27 1.32 13.30
CA ASN A 91 -11.33 2.28 13.07
C ASN A 91 -11.14 2.93 11.69
N PRO A 92 -12.24 3.32 11.00
CA PRO A 92 -12.15 3.83 9.64
C PRO A 92 -11.26 5.08 9.48
N ASN A 93 -11.26 5.96 10.48
CA ASN A 93 -10.48 7.19 10.45
C ASN A 93 -8.97 6.93 10.52
N ASP A 94 -8.52 5.96 11.32
CA ASP A 94 -7.11 5.58 11.38
C ASP A 94 -6.68 4.81 10.13
N ALA A 95 -7.57 3.96 9.60
CA ALA A 95 -7.35 3.25 8.34
C ALA A 95 -7.23 4.23 7.15
N GLU A 96 -8.09 5.23 7.08
CA GLU A 96 -8.03 6.30 6.07
C GLU A 96 -6.74 7.12 6.18
N GLN A 97 -6.36 7.52 7.40
CA GLN A 97 -5.15 8.32 7.60
C GLN A 97 -3.86 7.59 7.20
N ILE A 98 -3.71 6.31 7.59
CA ILE A 98 -2.53 5.55 7.17
C ILE A 98 -2.57 5.23 5.67
N THR A 99 -3.75 4.94 5.12
CA THR A 99 -3.90 4.65 3.68
C THR A 99 -3.56 5.89 2.84
N SER A 100 -4.05 7.07 3.22
CA SER A 100 -3.72 8.33 2.54
C SER A 100 -2.23 8.67 2.63
N PHE A 101 -1.58 8.31 3.72
CA PHE A 101 -0.13 8.47 3.88
C PHE A 101 0.68 7.50 3.00
N LEU A 102 0.28 6.24 2.93
CA LEU A 102 1.02 5.18 2.22
C LEU A 102 0.76 5.16 0.71
N ALA A 103 -0.45 5.50 0.25
CA ALA A 103 -0.82 5.49 -1.16
C ALA A 103 0.18 6.24 -2.07
N PRO A 104 0.59 7.50 -1.79
CA PRO A 104 1.54 8.21 -2.65
C PRO A 104 2.96 7.62 -2.61
N MET A 105 3.28 6.80 -1.62
CA MET A 105 4.56 6.07 -1.54
C MET A 105 4.53 4.78 -2.39
N LEU A 106 3.34 4.24 -2.66
CA LEU A 106 3.08 3.04 -3.45
C LEU A 106 2.65 3.35 -4.90
N GLU A 107 2.88 4.58 -5.35
CA GLU A 107 2.62 4.96 -6.74
C GLU A 107 3.49 4.13 -7.71
N PHE A 108 2.89 3.71 -8.83
CA PHE A 108 3.55 2.82 -9.78
C PHE A 108 4.64 3.53 -10.56
N ASP A 109 4.33 4.70 -11.12
CA ASP A 109 5.34 5.51 -11.79
C ASP A 109 6.28 6.14 -10.75
N LYS A 110 7.58 6.02 -11.02
CA LYS A 110 8.62 6.53 -10.13
C LYS A 110 8.62 8.05 -10.09
N ASP A 111 8.22 8.69 -11.20
CA ASP A 111 8.21 10.14 -11.32
C ASP A 111 7.04 10.78 -10.55
N ASP A 112 5.94 10.05 -10.39
CA ASP A 112 4.75 10.48 -9.63
C ASP A 112 4.82 10.11 -8.14
N ARG A 113 5.68 9.13 -7.79
CA ARG A 113 5.87 8.66 -6.42
C ARG A 113 6.38 9.77 -5.48
N ALA A 114 5.77 9.88 -4.31
CA ALA A 114 6.18 10.87 -3.32
C ALA A 114 7.64 10.72 -2.91
N THR A 115 8.31 11.85 -2.72
CA THR A 115 9.64 11.89 -2.11
C THR A 115 9.54 11.87 -0.58
N ALA A 116 10.61 11.48 0.11
CA ALA A 116 10.64 11.50 1.57
C ALA A 116 10.32 12.90 2.14
N ALA A 117 10.84 13.96 1.49
CA ALA A 117 10.57 15.34 1.88
C ALA A 117 9.08 15.70 1.77
N ARG A 118 8.38 15.18 0.76
CA ARG A 118 6.92 15.33 0.62
C ARG A 118 6.17 14.51 1.68
N CYS A 119 6.59 13.28 1.94
CA CYS A 119 5.98 12.42 2.97
C CYS A 119 6.03 13.06 4.36
N LEU A 120 7.13 13.72 4.72
CA LEU A 120 7.29 14.40 6.02
C LEU A 120 6.29 15.56 6.24
N GLN A 121 5.67 16.07 5.18
CA GLN A 121 4.67 17.13 5.26
C GLN A 121 3.25 16.58 5.42
N HIS A 122 3.07 15.26 5.42
CA HIS A 122 1.75 14.65 5.53
C HIS A 122 1.17 14.82 6.93
N ASP A 123 -0.13 15.11 7.01
CA ASP A 123 -0.86 15.38 8.27
C ASP A 123 -0.77 14.23 9.27
N TRP A 124 -0.73 12.98 8.78
CA TRP A 124 -0.58 11.79 9.62
C TRP A 124 0.69 11.78 10.49
N LEU A 125 1.77 12.44 10.05
CA LEU A 125 3.00 12.56 10.83
C LEU A 125 3.06 13.84 11.67
N GLN A 126 2.11 14.75 11.51
CA GLN A 126 2.09 15.98 12.28
C GLN A 126 1.64 15.68 13.72
N PRO A 127 2.19 16.40 14.72
CA PRO A 127 1.70 16.27 16.08
C PRO A 127 0.20 16.57 16.10
N ALA A 128 -0.56 15.75 16.84
CA ALA A 128 -1.93 16.13 17.17
C ALA A 128 -1.93 17.57 17.73
N PRO A 129 -2.92 18.40 17.35
CA PRO A 129 -2.98 19.77 17.86
C PRO A 129 -2.88 19.70 19.38
N ALA A 130 -1.89 20.41 19.93
CA ALA A 130 -1.68 20.45 21.36
C ALA A 130 -3.02 20.82 22.01
N VAL A 131 -3.61 19.88 22.75
CA VAL A 131 -4.78 20.16 23.57
C VAL A 131 -4.35 21.33 24.43
N ALA A 132 -4.93 22.51 24.17
CA ALA A 132 -4.69 23.68 24.99
C ALA A 132 -4.96 23.24 26.42
N ALA A 133 -3.90 23.21 27.24
CA ALA A 133 -4.05 23.00 28.67
C ALA A 133 -4.80 24.22 29.20
N GLU A 134 -6.13 24.21 29.10
CA GLU A 134 -6.99 25.22 29.68
C GLU A 134 -6.75 25.18 31.19
N GLY A 135 -6.28 26.33 31.68
CA GLY A 135 -5.67 26.47 32.98
C GLY A 135 -6.64 26.13 34.10
N SER A 136 -6.32 25.09 34.88
CA SER A 136 -6.70 25.06 36.28
C SER A 136 -5.63 25.77 37.12
N ARG A 137 -5.43 27.07 36.89
CA ARG A 137 -4.98 27.96 37.97
C ARG A 137 -6.18 28.19 38.87
N ARG A 138 -6.37 27.29 39.84
CA ARG A 138 -7.12 27.63 41.05
C ARG A 138 -6.13 28.30 42.00
N ASP A 139 -6.03 29.61 41.86
CA ASP A 139 -5.73 30.47 43.00
C ASP A 139 -6.81 30.20 44.05
N ARG A 140 -6.42 29.70 45.24
CA ARG A 140 -7.11 29.98 46.49
C ARG A 140 -6.09 30.01 47.63
N GLU A 141 -6.10 31.18 48.24
CA GLU A 141 -5.51 31.64 49.50
C GLU A 141 -5.60 30.65 50.67
#